data_AF-A0A0F8ZH40-F1
#
_entry.id   AF-A0A0F8ZH40-F1
#
_cell.length_a   1.000
_cell.length_b   1.000
_cell.length_c   1.000
_cell.angle_alpha   90.00
_cell.angle_beta   90.00
_cell.angle_gamma   90.00
#
_symmetry.space_group_name_H-M   'P 1'
#
loop_
_entity.id
_entity.type
_entity.pdbx_description
1 polymer ?
#
loop_
_entity_poly.entity_id
_entity_poly.type
_entity_poly.pdbx_seq_one_letter_code
_entity_poly.pdbx_strand_id
1 'polypeptide(L)'
;MPIDRQKQSAAESLRKTRTFGKVRCHNPSCMGRIQPDPGIEHVKCPTCGMEYEIEIKPIPMEVRKKYLGGRGLDAYLLFNHTKKGIDPIGPENTLIISGGILTATCASATARTHVMAKSPLTGLLGSTNMGGFFAPELAWAGFHHLVIKGKAKKPVYLFVQNGEIEIRDATNLWGKTTTDTQ
;
A
#
# COMPACT_ATOMS: atom_id res chain seq x y z
N MET A 1 -21.65 -0.87 32.61
CA MET A 1 -22.37 -0.32 31.44
C MET A 1 -22.27 -1.33 30.31
N PRO A 2 -23.39 -1.81 29.75
CA PRO A 2 -23.33 -2.74 28.62
C PRO A 2 -22.79 -2.00 27.39
N ILE A 3 -21.74 -2.55 26.77
CA ILE A 3 -21.19 -2.05 25.52
C ILE A 3 -22.20 -2.43 24.43
N ASP A 4 -22.91 -1.42 23.94
CA ASP A 4 -23.81 -1.53 22.81
C ASP A 4 -23.03 -2.02 21.57
N ARG A 5 -23.24 -3.29 21.22
CA ARG A 5 -22.55 -3.98 20.11
C ARG A 5 -23.05 -3.53 18.72
N GLN A 6 -24.01 -2.60 18.64
CA GLN A 6 -24.53 -2.08 17.37
C GLN A 6 -23.89 -0.75 16.92
N LYS A 7 -23.03 -0.13 17.73
CA LYS A 7 -22.31 1.07 17.29
C LYS A 7 -21.11 0.68 16.46
N GLN A 8 -21.14 1.08 15.18
CA GLN A 8 -19.99 1.01 14.29
C GLN A 8 -18.79 1.67 14.99
N SER A 9 -17.64 0.99 14.97
CA SER A 9 -16.40 1.56 15.48
C SER A 9 -16.07 2.87 14.75
N ALA A 10 -15.30 3.76 15.37
CA ALA A 10 -14.84 4.98 14.72
C ALA A 10 -14.15 4.68 13.36
N ALA A 11 -13.42 3.56 13.27
CA ALA A 11 -12.83 3.07 12.04
C ALA A 11 -13.88 2.68 10.97
N GLU A 12 -14.98 2.05 11.35
CA GLU A 12 -16.08 1.68 10.43
C GLU A 12 -16.91 2.89 10.00
N SER A 13 -17.12 3.86 10.89
CA SER A 13 -17.76 5.13 10.56
C SER A 13 -16.91 5.95 9.58
N LEU A 14 -15.61 6.07 9.84
CA LEU A 14 -14.65 6.76 8.95
C LEU A 14 -14.51 6.05 7.59
N ARG A 15 -14.71 4.72 7.52
CA ARG A 15 -14.71 3.97 6.25
C ARG A 15 -15.86 4.36 5.33
N LYS A 16 -17.06 4.63 5.88
CA LYS A 16 -18.24 5.00 5.07
C LYS A 16 -18.12 6.38 4.43
N THR A 17 -17.34 7.28 5.04
CA THR A 17 -17.21 8.67 4.60
C THR A 17 -15.95 8.93 3.77
N ARG A 18 -15.08 7.94 3.58
CA ARG A 18 -13.84 8.10 2.80
C ARG A 18 -14.11 7.99 1.30
N THR A 19 -13.70 9.02 0.56
CA THR A 19 -13.57 8.97 -0.89
C THR A 19 -12.45 7.99 -1.25
N PHE A 20 -12.78 6.97 -2.05
CA PHE A 20 -11.81 5.92 -2.42
C PHE A 20 -10.96 6.37 -3.62
N GLY A 21 -9.64 6.29 -3.46
CA GLY A 21 -8.61 6.24 -4.51
C GLY A 21 -8.67 7.30 -5.62
N LYS A 22 -8.14 8.51 -5.42
CA LYS A 22 -7.86 9.41 -6.55
C LYS A 22 -6.63 8.92 -7.29
N VAL A 23 -6.73 8.59 -8.57
CA VAL A 23 -5.55 8.28 -9.39
C VAL A 23 -5.10 9.57 -10.07
N ARG A 24 -3.81 9.91 -10.02
CA ARG A 24 -3.28 10.94 -10.93
C ARG A 24 -2.66 10.27 -12.14
N CYS A 25 -3.07 10.67 -13.32
CA CYS A 25 -2.46 10.17 -14.54
C CYS A 25 -0.99 10.58 -14.54
N HIS A 26 -0.06 9.62 -14.54
CA HIS A 26 1.36 9.96 -14.49
C HIS A 26 1.89 10.42 -15.86
N ASN A 27 1.18 10.23 -16.98
CA ASN A 27 1.65 10.71 -18.29
C ASN A 27 1.70 12.27 -18.33
N PRO A 28 2.82 12.91 -18.75
CA PRO A 28 2.97 14.36 -18.65
C PRO A 28 1.97 15.12 -19.54
N SER A 29 1.46 14.49 -20.60
CA SER A 29 0.49 15.10 -21.52
C SER A 29 -0.95 15.15 -20.96
N CYS A 30 -1.28 14.33 -19.95
CA CYS A 30 -2.58 14.35 -19.29
C CYS A 30 -2.51 15.03 -17.92
N MET A 31 -1.64 14.51 -17.02
CA MET A 31 -1.57 14.79 -15.58
C MET A 31 -2.90 14.89 -14.82
N GLY A 32 -4.01 14.50 -15.45
CA GLY A 32 -5.35 14.65 -14.95
C GLY A 32 -5.57 13.81 -13.69
N ARG A 33 -6.30 14.38 -12.74
CA ARG A 33 -6.85 13.61 -11.62
C ARG A 33 -8.04 12.81 -12.14
N ILE A 34 -8.02 11.52 -11.87
CA ILE A 34 -9.07 10.59 -12.20
C ILE A 34 -9.64 10.12 -10.87
N GLN A 35 -10.92 10.39 -10.66
CA GLN A 35 -11.62 9.95 -9.48
C GLN A 35 -12.54 8.79 -9.92
N PRO A 36 -12.19 7.53 -9.60
CA PRO A 36 -13.09 6.41 -9.83
C PRO A 36 -14.39 6.60 -9.04
N ASP A 37 -15.49 6.12 -9.61
CA ASP A 37 -16.71 5.93 -8.86
C ASP A 37 -16.49 4.90 -7.74
N PRO A 38 -17.20 5.01 -6.60
CA PRO A 38 -17.07 4.05 -5.51
C PRO A 38 -17.28 2.60 -5.99
N GLY A 39 -16.32 1.72 -5.69
CA GLY A 39 -16.35 0.31 -6.10
C GLY A 39 -15.68 0.00 -7.43
N ILE A 40 -15.19 1.00 -8.16
CA ILE A 40 -14.37 0.80 -9.36
C ILE A 40 -12.90 0.63 -8.95
N GLU A 41 -12.38 -0.59 -9.12
CA GLU A 41 -10.99 -0.96 -8.80
C GLU A 41 -10.04 -0.66 -9.96
N HIS A 42 -10.56 -0.63 -11.19
CA HIS A 42 -9.78 -0.42 -12.41
C HIS A 42 -10.16 0.89 -13.11
N VAL A 43 -9.17 1.75 -13.31
CA VAL A 43 -9.34 3.10 -13.82
C VAL A 43 -8.51 3.30 -15.07
N LYS A 44 -9.16 3.70 -16.15
CA LYS A 44 -8.49 4.10 -17.38
C LYS A 44 -8.44 5.62 -17.49
N CYS A 45 -7.27 6.16 -17.78
CA CYS A 45 -7.15 7.57 -18.09
C CYS A 45 -7.91 7.88 -19.39
N PRO A 46 -8.88 8.81 -19.38
CA PRO A 46 -9.65 9.16 -20.57
C PRO A 46 -8.78 9.84 -21.65
N THR A 47 -7.67 10.48 -21.25
CA THR A 47 -6.81 11.23 -22.16
C THR A 47 -5.77 10.36 -22.86
N CYS A 48 -5.06 9.50 -22.11
CA CYS A 48 -3.95 8.72 -22.66
C CYS A 48 -4.15 7.21 -22.64
N GLY A 49 -5.30 6.74 -22.14
CA GLY A 49 -5.63 5.32 -22.10
C GLY A 49 -4.82 4.48 -21.12
N MET A 50 -3.97 5.07 -20.27
CA MET A 50 -3.24 4.30 -19.26
C MET A 50 -4.19 3.76 -18.19
N GLU A 51 -3.92 2.54 -17.79
CA GLU A 51 -4.75 1.75 -16.90
C GLU A 51 -4.09 1.62 -15.53
N TYR A 52 -4.90 1.74 -14.49
CA TYR A 52 -4.48 1.76 -13.10
C TYR A 52 -5.43 0.92 -12.28
N GLU A 53 -4.89 0.07 -11.42
CA GLU A 53 -5.68 -0.71 -10.49
C GLU A 53 -5.34 -0.25 -9.08
N ILE A 54 -6.34 0.27 -8.35
CA ILE A 54 -6.21 0.60 -6.94
C ILE A 54 -7.35 -0.08 -6.21
N GLU A 55 -6.98 -0.98 -5.32
CA GLU A 55 -7.91 -1.74 -4.52
C GLU A 55 -7.63 -1.51 -3.03
N ILE A 56 -8.71 -1.29 -2.27
CA ILE A 56 -8.65 -1.14 -0.82
C ILE A 56 -9.52 -2.22 -0.21
N LYS A 57 -8.87 -3.24 0.38
CA LYS A 57 -9.55 -4.35 1.05
C LYS A 57 -9.22 -4.42 2.54
N PRO A 58 -10.19 -4.74 3.41
CA PRO A 58 -9.90 -5.09 4.78
C PRO A 58 -9.15 -6.43 4.81
N ILE A 59 -8.24 -6.58 5.77
CA ILE A 59 -7.67 -7.90 6.09
C ILE A 59 -8.74 -8.68 6.86
N PRO A 60 -9.17 -9.88 6.41
CA PRO A 60 -10.15 -10.68 7.13
C PRO A 60 -9.70 -11.00 8.56
N MET A 61 -10.65 -11.06 9.49
CA MET A 61 -10.31 -11.21 10.91
C MET A 61 -9.66 -12.57 11.22
N GLU A 62 -10.04 -13.64 10.52
CA GLU A 62 -9.38 -14.94 10.63
C GLU A 62 -7.92 -14.90 10.18
N VAL A 63 -7.61 -14.16 9.11
CA VAL A 63 -6.25 -13.96 8.61
C VAL A 63 -5.46 -13.12 9.63
N ARG A 64 -6.04 -12.02 10.12
CA ARG A 64 -5.45 -11.17 11.16
C ARG A 64 -5.11 -11.95 12.43
N LYS A 65 -5.99 -12.84 12.88
CA LYS A 65 -5.76 -13.67 14.08
C LYS A 65 -4.65 -14.70 13.87
N LYS A 66 -4.50 -15.24 12.65
CA LYS A 66 -3.46 -16.23 12.33
C LYS A 66 -2.08 -15.62 12.13
N TYR A 67 -2.02 -14.45 11.48
CA TYR A 67 -0.75 -13.88 11.00
C TYR A 67 -0.41 -12.52 11.61
N LEU A 68 -1.28 -11.98 12.47
CA LEU A 68 -1.15 -10.68 13.13
C LEU A 68 -1.04 -9.52 12.13
N GLY A 69 0.16 -9.01 11.91
CA GLY A 69 0.50 -7.91 11.02
C GLY A 69 2.01 -7.91 10.75
N GLY A 70 2.51 -6.93 10.00
CA GLY A 70 3.92 -6.86 9.62
C GLY A 70 4.37 -8.15 8.92
N ARG A 71 5.58 -8.63 9.24
CA ARG A 71 6.23 -9.78 8.58
C ARG A 71 5.34 -11.03 8.43
N GLY A 72 4.55 -11.38 9.44
CA GLY A 72 3.71 -12.58 9.39
C GLY A 72 2.60 -12.47 8.34
N LEU A 73 1.93 -11.32 8.31
CA LEU A 73 0.88 -11.04 7.35
C LEU A 73 1.45 -10.75 5.95
N ASP A 74 2.61 -10.11 5.86
CA ASP A 74 3.34 -9.92 4.61
C ASP A 74 3.66 -11.26 3.94
N ALA A 75 4.09 -12.27 4.71
CA ALA A 75 4.38 -13.60 4.17
C ALA A 75 3.13 -14.28 3.61
N TYR A 76 1.99 -14.14 4.30
CA TYR A 76 0.70 -14.61 3.80
C TYR A 76 0.31 -13.88 2.50
N LEU A 77 0.42 -12.56 2.46
CA LEU A 77 0.09 -11.77 1.27
C LEU A 77 1.02 -12.10 0.10
N LEU A 78 2.32 -12.24 0.33
CA LEU A 78 3.30 -12.59 -0.70
C LEU A 78 2.99 -13.96 -1.29
N PHE A 79 2.70 -14.95 -0.43
CA PHE A 79 2.36 -16.30 -0.87
C PHE A 79 1.13 -16.35 -1.77
N ASN A 80 0.10 -15.53 -1.48
CA ASN A 80 -1.14 -15.50 -2.25
C ASN A 80 -1.07 -14.59 -3.49
N HIS A 81 -0.11 -13.67 -3.57
CA HIS A 81 -0.02 -12.69 -4.64
C HIS A 81 1.18 -12.82 -5.56
N THR A 82 2.15 -13.69 -5.24
CA THR A 82 3.35 -13.92 -6.04
C THR A 82 3.43 -15.38 -6.46
N LYS A 83 3.45 -15.63 -7.77
CA LYS A 83 3.56 -16.99 -8.30
C LYS A 83 4.93 -17.60 -7.99
N LYS A 84 4.98 -18.91 -7.86
CA LYS A 84 6.25 -19.66 -7.75
C LYS A 84 7.06 -19.49 -9.04
N GLY A 85 8.37 -19.36 -8.90
CA GLY A 85 9.30 -19.36 -10.05
C GLY A 85 9.46 -18.02 -10.77
N ILE A 86 8.75 -16.97 -10.36
CA ILE A 86 8.86 -15.64 -10.98
C ILE A 86 10.28 -15.05 -10.90
N ASP A 87 10.61 -14.18 -11.84
CA ASP A 87 11.81 -13.36 -11.79
C ASP A 87 11.69 -12.30 -10.66
N PRO A 88 12.62 -12.27 -9.68
CA PRO A 88 12.59 -11.28 -8.61
C PRO A 88 12.63 -9.80 -9.04
N ILE A 89 13.13 -9.49 -10.24
CA ILE A 89 13.12 -8.10 -10.76
C ILE A 89 12.03 -7.87 -11.83
N GLY A 90 11.20 -8.89 -12.07
CA GLY A 90 10.09 -8.85 -13.00
C GLY A 90 8.81 -8.25 -12.40
N PRO A 91 7.83 -7.88 -13.24
CA PRO A 91 6.56 -7.28 -12.82
C PRO A 91 5.65 -8.22 -12.00
N GLU A 92 5.90 -9.53 -12.03
CA GLU A 92 5.14 -10.51 -11.23
C GLU A 92 5.62 -10.62 -9.77
N ASN A 93 6.73 -9.97 -9.39
CA ASN A 93 7.17 -9.94 -7.98
C ASN A 93 6.35 -8.90 -7.19
N THR A 94 5.53 -9.36 -6.25
CA THR A 94 4.79 -8.44 -5.38
C THR A 94 5.72 -7.85 -4.33
N LEU A 95 5.69 -6.52 -4.19
CA LEU A 95 6.34 -5.79 -3.11
C LEU A 95 5.30 -5.40 -2.06
N ILE A 96 5.60 -5.70 -0.80
CA ILE A 96 4.72 -5.39 0.33
C ILE A 96 5.44 -4.43 1.26
N ILE A 97 4.75 -3.37 1.66
CA ILE A 97 5.20 -2.43 2.69
C ILE A 97 4.13 -2.36 3.76
N SER A 98 4.49 -2.58 5.03
CA SER A 98 3.50 -2.67 6.09
C SER A 98 3.97 -2.21 7.46
N GLY A 99 3.01 -1.97 8.35
CA GLY A 99 3.21 -1.81 9.79
C GLY A 99 2.80 -3.05 10.57
N GLY A 100 3.38 -3.21 11.77
CA GLY A 100 2.97 -4.24 12.71
C GLY A 100 1.58 -3.98 13.32
N ILE A 101 1.02 -4.97 14.02
CA ILE A 101 -0.33 -4.85 14.62
C ILE A 101 -0.43 -3.77 15.71
N LEU A 102 0.69 -3.44 16.37
CA LEU A 102 0.76 -2.41 17.41
C LEU A 102 1.24 -1.05 16.87
N THR A 103 1.57 -0.95 15.58
CA THR A 103 1.95 0.32 14.96
C THR A 103 0.82 1.34 15.09
N ALA A 104 1.16 2.62 15.24
CA ALA A 104 0.22 3.73 15.46
C ALA A 104 -0.58 3.65 16.78
N THR A 105 -0.07 2.93 17.79
CA THR A 105 -0.56 2.96 19.17
C THR A 105 0.45 3.65 20.10
N CYS A 106 0.08 3.86 21.36
CA CYS A 106 1.00 4.38 22.39
C CYS A 106 1.98 3.32 22.94
N ALA A 107 1.99 2.11 22.38
CA ALA A 107 2.93 1.07 22.79
C ALA A 107 4.37 1.44 22.40
N SER A 108 5.30 1.28 23.33
CA SER A 108 6.70 1.65 23.15
C SER A 108 7.37 0.85 22.03
N ALA A 109 8.20 1.52 21.23
CA ALA A 109 9.03 0.93 20.17
C ALA A 109 8.26 0.16 19.06
N THR A 110 7.01 0.54 18.76
CA THR A 110 6.14 -0.15 17.79
C THR A 110 6.09 0.49 16.39
N ALA A 111 6.88 1.52 16.14
CA ALA A 111 6.97 2.24 14.86
C ALA A 111 7.92 1.54 13.85
N ARG A 112 7.66 0.26 13.57
CA ARG A 112 8.46 -0.55 12.65
C ARG A 112 7.72 -0.74 11.32
N THR A 113 8.42 -0.43 10.23
CA THR A 113 8.01 -0.68 8.85
C THR A 113 8.63 -1.98 8.39
N HIS A 114 7.84 -2.89 7.85
CA HIS A 114 8.30 -4.10 7.18
C HIS A 114 8.23 -3.91 5.67
N VAL A 115 9.23 -4.46 4.97
CA VAL A 115 9.21 -4.56 3.51
C VAL A 115 9.52 -6.00 3.13
N MET A 116 8.71 -6.58 2.26
CA MET A 116 8.82 -7.97 1.85
C MET A 116 8.59 -8.15 0.35
N ALA A 117 9.42 -8.98 -0.27
CA ALA A 117 9.31 -9.41 -1.67
C ALA A 117 10.13 -10.70 -1.88
N LYS A 118 10.08 -11.30 -3.07
CA LYS A 118 11.13 -12.25 -3.46
C LYS A 118 12.45 -11.49 -3.64
N SER A 119 13.51 -11.96 -3.00
CA SER A 119 14.82 -11.31 -3.02
C SER A 119 15.53 -11.55 -4.36
N PRO A 120 16.02 -10.51 -5.06
CA PRO A 120 16.87 -10.68 -6.23
C PRO A 120 18.27 -11.18 -5.89
N LEU A 121 18.76 -10.90 -4.68
CA LEU A 121 20.09 -11.31 -4.25
C LEU A 121 20.16 -12.81 -3.93
N THR A 122 19.12 -13.34 -3.27
CA THR A 122 19.13 -14.73 -2.77
C THR A 122 18.19 -15.65 -3.53
N GLY A 123 17.25 -15.10 -4.33
CA GLY A 123 16.18 -15.88 -4.96
C GLY A 123 15.12 -16.41 -3.98
N LEU A 124 15.27 -16.16 -2.67
CA LEU A 124 14.40 -16.63 -1.60
C LEU A 124 13.46 -15.51 -1.11
N LEU A 125 12.77 -15.74 0.00
CA LEU A 125 11.98 -14.70 0.68
C LEU A 125 12.91 -13.60 1.22
N GLY A 126 12.74 -12.38 0.74
CA GLY A 126 13.40 -11.19 1.24
C GLY A 126 12.51 -10.46 2.25
N SER A 127 13.04 -10.15 3.42
CA SER A 127 12.36 -9.36 4.44
C SER A 127 13.34 -8.38 5.06
N THR A 128 12.92 -7.12 5.18
CA THR A 128 13.67 -6.08 5.87
C THR A 128 12.76 -5.29 6.80
N ASN A 129 13.37 -4.53 7.71
CA ASN A 129 12.68 -3.79 8.74
C ASN A 129 13.36 -2.44 8.99
N MET A 130 12.55 -1.38 9.05
CA MET A 130 12.99 0.01 9.21
C MET A 130 12.21 0.66 10.36
N GLY A 131 12.86 1.54 11.13
CA GLY A 131 12.20 2.36 12.14
C GLY A 131 11.60 3.65 11.56
N GLY A 132 11.44 4.67 12.41
CA GLY A 132 11.00 6.01 12.00
C GLY A 132 9.48 6.16 11.98
N PHE A 133 8.99 7.08 11.14
CA PHE A 133 7.60 7.55 11.20
C PHE A 133 6.71 7.02 10.07
N PHE A 134 7.28 6.35 9.07
CA PHE A 134 6.54 5.92 7.87
C PHE A 134 5.34 5.03 8.17
N ALA A 135 5.53 3.90 8.88
CA ALA A 135 4.43 2.97 9.15
C ALA A 135 3.33 3.56 10.06
N PRO A 136 3.65 4.35 11.12
CA PRO A 136 2.63 5.12 11.84
C PRO A 136 1.82 6.07 10.96
N GLU A 137 2.49 6.88 10.12
CA GLU A 137 1.82 7.82 9.20
C GLU A 137 0.91 7.08 8.20
N LEU A 138 1.38 5.96 7.66
CA LEU A 138 0.57 5.11 6.79
C LEU A 138 -0.69 4.58 7.50
N ALA A 139 -0.54 4.14 8.75
CA ALA A 139 -1.64 3.64 9.58
C ALA A 139 -2.65 4.73 9.92
N TRP A 140 -2.20 5.94 10.30
CA TRP A 140 -3.07 7.09 10.53
C TRP A 140 -3.75 7.57 9.24
N ALA A 141 -3.05 7.50 8.09
CA ALA A 141 -3.65 7.71 6.78
C ALA A 141 -4.69 6.63 6.44
N GLY A 142 -4.77 5.52 7.18
CA GLY A 142 -5.84 4.54 7.06
C GLY A 142 -5.43 3.15 6.59
N PHE A 143 -4.15 2.90 6.38
CA PHE A 143 -3.65 1.69 5.77
C PHE A 143 -2.58 1.05 6.63
N HIS A 144 -2.62 -0.27 6.82
CA HIS A 144 -1.51 -0.97 7.49
C HIS A 144 -0.56 -1.65 6.50
N HIS A 145 -1.01 -1.90 5.27
CA HIS A 145 -0.29 -2.67 4.26
C HIS A 145 -0.53 -2.02 2.90
N LEU A 146 0.53 -1.87 2.13
CA LEU A 146 0.51 -1.57 0.70
C LEU A 146 1.01 -2.82 -0.03
N VAL A 147 0.21 -3.33 -0.97
CA VAL A 147 0.55 -4.49 -1.81
C VAL A 147 0.74 -3.97 -3.23
N ILE A 148 1.99 -3.84 -3.66
CA ILE A 148 2.38 -3.22 -4.93
C ILE A 148 2.71 -4.33 -5.93
N LYS A 149 2.04 -4.30 -7.08
CA LYS A 149 2.18 -5.29 -8.16
C LYS A 149 2.48 -4.60 -9.48
N GLY A 150 3.04 -5.36 -10.41
CA GLY A 150 3.33 -4.87 -11.76
C GLY A 150 4.57 -3.96 -11.81
N LYS A 151 4.65 -3.19 -12.89
CA LYS A 151 5.77 -2.27 -13.13
C LYS A 151 5.26 -1.04 -13.88
N ALA A 152 5.52 0.14 -13.36
CA ALA A 152 5.21 1.38 -14.05
C ALA A 152 6.08 1.55 -15.31
N LYS A 153 5.53 2.11 -16.38
CA LYS A 153 6.27 2.36 -17.63
C LYS A 153 7.35 3.44 -17.48
N LYS A 154 7.26 4.27 -16.45
CA LYS A 154 8.21 5.34 -16.11
C LYS A 154 8.23 5.60 -14.60
N PRO A 155 9.19 6.38 -14.08
CA PRO A 155 9.29 6.68 -12.65
C PRO A 155 8.02 7.31 -12.08
N VAL A 156 7.51 6.72 -10.99
CA VAL A 156 6.34 7.20 -10.23
C VAL A 156 6.57 7.05 -8.73
N TYR A 157 5.82 7.78 -7.93
CA TYR A 157 5.72 7.58 -6.49
C TYR A 157 4.26 7.44 -6.04
N LEU A 158 4.05 6.79 -4.91
CA LEU A 158 2.74 6.72 -4.26
C LEU A 158 2.60 7.87 -3.27
N PHE A 159 1.51 8.62 -3.38
CA PHE A 159 1.12 9.63 -2.41
C PHE A 159 -0.11 9.14 -1.66
N VAL A 160 0.02 8.97 -0.35
CA VAL A 160 -1.06 8.45 0.50
C VAL A 160 -1.45 9.53 1.50
N GLN A 161 -2.73 9.91 1.53
CA GLN A 161 -3.24 10.93 2.44
C GLN A 161 -4.67 10.60 2.86
N ASN A 162 -4.89 10.35 4.15
CA ASN A 162 -6.22 10.26 4.77
C ASN A 162 -7.24 9.32 4.09
N GLY A 163 -6.79 8.20 3.55
CA GLY A 163 -7.61 7.19 2.87
C GLY A 163 -7.56 7.30 1.35
N GLU A 164 -6.91 8.32 0.82
CA GLU A 164 -6.67 8.50 -0.60
C GLU A 164 -5.27 8.01 -0.97
N ILE A 165 -5.16 7.34 -2.12
CA ILE A 165 -3.90 6.86 -2.70
C ILE A 165 -3.84 7.39 -4.13
N GLU A 166 -2.80 8.16 -4.44
CA GLU A 166 -2.49 8.65 -5.78
C GLU A 166 -1.15 8.05 -6.28
N ILE A 167 -1.09 7.70 -7.56
CA ILE A 167 0.17 7.43 -8.27
C ILE A 167 0.59 8.72 -8.96
N ARG A 168 1.77 9.27 -8.67
CA ARG A 168 2.23 10.55 -9.21
C ARG A 168 3.52 10.41 -10.00
N ASP A 169 3.73 11.27 -10.99
CA ASP A 169 4.97 11.32 -11.76
C ASP A 169 6.19 11.59 -10.86
N ALA A 170 7.26 10.81 -11.03
CA ALA A 170 8.52 10.98 -10.31
C ALA A 170 9.70 11.21 -11.25
N THR A 171 9.46 11.63 -12.51
CA THR A 171 10.53 11.74 -13.52
C THR A 171 11.62 12.70 -13.06
N ASN A 172 11.25 13.80 -12.41
CA ASN A 172 12.18 14.82 -11.89
C ASN A 172 12.87 14.42 -10.57
N LEU A 173 12.48 13.29 -9.96
CA LEU A 173 13.08 12.74 -8.74
C LEU A 173 14.03 11.59 -9.06
N TRP A 174 13.84 10.95 -10.20
CA TRP A 174 14.61 9.76 -10.58
C TRP A 174 16.10 10.06 -10.71
N GLY A 175 16.94 9.24 -10.07
CA GLY A 175 18.39 9.42 -10.05
C GLY A 175 18.93 10.30 -8.91
N LYS A 176 18.07 10.96 -8.13
CA LYS A 176 18.48 11.67 -6.92
C LYS A 176 18.82 10.71 -5.77
N THR A 177 19.53 11.22 -4.76
CA THR A 177 19.75 10.47 -3.52
C THR A 177 18.46 10.32 -2.72
N THR A 178 18.44 9.43 -1.73
CA THR A 178 17.26 9.25 -0.86
C THR A 178 16.92 10.53 -0.11
N THR A 179 17.91 11.28 0.36
CA THR A 179 17.71 12.52 1.12
C THR A 179 17.19 13.64 0.22
N ASP A 180 17.69 13.77 -1.01
CA ASP A 180 17.22 14.80 -1.95
C ASP A 180 15.82 14.52 -2.53
N THR A 181 15.36 13.27 -2.39
CA THR A 181 14.03 12.83 -2.85
C THR A 181 12.95 13.03 -1.80
N GLN A 182 13.31 12.94 -0.51
CA GLN A 182 12.41 13.16 0.63
C GLN A 182 12.05 14.63 0.78
#